data_AF-A0A4Q9W2A9-F1
#
_entry.id   AF-A0A4Q9W2A9-F1
#
_cell.length_a   1.000
_cell.length_b   1.000
_cell.length_c   1.000
_cell.angle_alpha   90.00
_cell.angle_beta   90.00
_cell.angle_gamma   90.00
#
_symmetry.space_group_name_H-M   'P 1'
#
loop_
_entity.id
_entity.type
_entity.pdbx_description
1 polymer ?
#
loop_
_entity_poly.entity_id
_entity_poly.type
_entity_poly.pdbx_seq_one_letter_code
_entity_poly.pdbx_strand_id
1 'polypeptide(L)'
;RHFILHLDQLDSSFTSQVLKIHTSRLDSPEHVIRSQYSRTDNQQTVPMIGSAHRDQGDITIDNHLNGRYEGEIQVIKAPMPGHSHINCIGHVCDKDVPLLSLIQPGDTFKFVYTKENNK
;
A
#
# COMPACT_ATOMS: atom_id res chain seq x y z
N ARG A 1 17.18 -2.30 6.09
CA ARG A 1 17.22 -3.22 4.93
C ARG A 1 16.39 -2.65 3.80
N HIS A 2 16.48 -3.23 2.60
CA HIS A 2 15.67 -2.84 1.46
C HIS A 2 14.97 -4.06 0.87
N PHE A 3 13.67 -3.93 0.61
CA PHE A 3 12.83 -4.99 0.04
C PHE A 3 12.31 -4.57 -1.33
N ILE A 4 12.17 -5.54 -2.22
CA ILE A 4 11.47 -5.40 -3.50
C ILE A 4 10.24 -6.29 -3.41
N LEU A 5 9.07 -5.70 -3.61
CA LEU A 5 7.79 -6.39 -3.57
C LEU A 5 7.15 -6.33 -4.96
N HIS A 6 6.85 -7.48 -5.54
CA HIS A 6 6.19 -7.57 -6.85
C HIS A 6 4.68 -7.50 -6.67
N LEU A 7 4.02 -6.77 -7.55
CA LEU A 7 2.56 -6.63 -7.55
C LEU A 7 1.95 -7.49 -8.65
N ASP A 8 0.84 -8.14 -8.36
CA ASP A 8 -0.02 -8.78 -9.37
C ASP A 8 -1.20 -7.89 -9.78
N GLN A 9 -1.55 -6.91 -8.93
CA GLN A 9 -2.59 -5.92 -9.19
C GLN A 9 -2.13 -4.52 -8.80
N LEU A 10 -2.46 -3.53 -9.64
CA LEU A 10 -2.29 -2.12 -9.35
C LEU A 10 -3.26 -1.29 -10.20
N ASP A 11 -4.05 -0.45 -9.55
CA ASP A 11 -4.84 0.59 -10.22
C ASP A 11 -3.87 1.63 -10.82
N SER A 12 -3.95 1.79 -12.14
CA SER A 12 -3.06 2.67 -12.89
C SER A 12 -3.13 4.13 -12.44
N SER A 13 -4.24 4.56 -11.86
CA SER A 13 -4.45 5.92 -11.32
C SER A 13 -3.51 6.24 -10.16
N PHE A 14 -2.95 5.22 -9.51
CA PHE A 14 -2.09 5.36 -8.33
C PHE A 14 -0.62 4.98 -8.59
N THR A 15 -0.25 4.78 -9.86
CA THR A 15 1.08 4.28 -10.25
C THR A 15 2.21 5.16 -9.71
N SER A 16 2.08 6.49 -9.76
CA SER A 16 3.15 7.41 -9.33
C SER A 16 3.30 7.48 -7.80
N GLN A 17 2.21 7.29 -7.06
CA GLN A 17 2.24 7.25 -5.60
C GLN A 17 2.80 5.93 -5.07
N VAL A 18 2.58 4.83 -5.79
CA VAL A 18 2.97 3.47 -5.39
C VAL A 18 4.35 3.06 -5.95
N LEU A 19 4.65 3.29 -7.23
CA LEU A 19 5.91 2.82 -7.84
C LEU A 19 7.09 3.75 -7.54
N LYS A 20 7.34 3.99 -6.25
CA LYS A 20 8.49 4.73 -5.72
C LYS A 20 9.13 3.98 -4.56
N ILE A 21 10.18 4.54 -3.99
CA ILE A 21 10.77 4.03 -2.75
C ILE A 21 9.95 4.53 -1.57
N HIS A 22 9.64 3.61 -0.67
CA HIS A 22 8.94 3.85 0.58
C HIS A 22 9.84 3.52 1.77
N THR A 23 9.55 4.15 2.89
CA THR A 23 10.12 3.83 4.20
C THR A 23 8.97 3.43 5.12
N SER A 24 9.09 2.28 5.76
CA SER A 24 8.14 1.85 6.80
C SER A 24 8.26 2.78 8.00
N ARG A 25 7.13 3.32 8.49
CA ARG A 25 7.15 4.18 9.68
C ARG A 25 7.70 3.45 10.90
N LEU A 26 8.42 4.18 11.75
CA LEU A 26 8.96 3.68 13.03
C LEU A 26 7.85 3.25 14.01
N ASP A 27 6.67 3.85 13.90
CA ASP A 27 5.49 3.58 14.70
C ASP A 27 4.43 2.74 13.94
N SER A 28 4.84 1.99 12.90
CA SER A 28 3.93 1.10 12.18
C SER A 28 3.39 0.01 13.12
N PRO A 29 2.05 -0.16 13.23
CA PRO A 29 1.47 -1.29 13.95
C PRO A 29 1.92 -2.64 13.39
N GLU A 30 1.88 -3.71 14.20
CA GLU A 30 2.35 -5.04 13.80
C GLU A 30 1.66 -5.59 12.53
N HIS A 31 0.38 -5.27 12.36
CA HIS A 31 -0.51 -5.79 11.32
C HIS A 31 -0.52 -4.98 10.02
N VAL A 32 0.17 -3.83 9.96
CA VAL A 32 0.23 -2.99 8.75
C VAL A 32 1.59 -2.33 8.59
N ILE A 33 2.07 -2.24 7.36
CA ILE A 33 3.23 -1.42 7.01
C ILE A 33 2.70 -0.07 6.55
N ARG A 34 3.15 1.02 7.17
CA ARG A 34 2.72 2.37 6.78
C ARG A 34 3.84 3.10 6.08
N SER A 35 3.59 3.66 4.91
CA SER A 35 4.55 4.45 4.15
C SER A 35 4.72 5.84 4.77
N GLN A 36 5.93 6.12 5.28
CA GLN A 36 6.23 7.33 6.06
C GLN A 36 5.90 8.65 5.36
N TYR A 37 6.20 8.76 4.07
CA TYR A 37 6.09 10.01 3.31
C TYR A 37 4.86 10.08 2.39
N SER A 38 4.14 8.97 2.21
CA SER A 38 3.00 8.90 1.27
C SER A 38 1.99 10.05 1.44
N ARG A 39 1.57 10.28 2.68
CA ARG A 39 0.63 11.32 3.06
C ARG A 39 1.16 12.74 2.82
N THR A 40 2.41 13.01 3.21
CA THR A 40 3.01 14.35 3.05
C THR A 40 3.34 14.68 1.60
N ASP A 41 3.65 13.65 0.82
CA ASP A 41 3.93 13.77 -0.61
C ASP A 41 2.65 13.84 -1.45
N ASN A 42 1.48 13.54 -0.87
CA ASN A 42 0.23 13.54 -1.59
C ASN A 42 -0.14 14.97 -2.01
N GLN A 43 -0.25 15.20 -3.32
CA GLN A 43 -0.55 16.51 -3.91
C GLN A 43 -1.98 16.61 -4.45
N GLN A 44 -2.78 15.55 -4.34
CA GLN A 44 -4.09 15.48 -4.97
C GLN A 44 -5.13 14.81 -4.09
N THR A 45 -6.39 15.14 -4.34
CA THR A 45 -7.51 14.49 -3.67
C THR A 45 -7.65 13.05 -4.15
N VAL A 46 -7.79 12.12 -3.21
CA VAL A 46 -7.99 10.70 -3.46
C VAL A 46 -9.50 10.42 -3.50
N PRO A 47 -10.05 9.98 -4.63
CA PRO A 47 -11.49 9.73 -4.76
C PRO A 47 -11.95 8.59 -3.84
N MET A 48 -13.20 8.63 -3.39
CA MET A 48 -13.78 7.55 -2.59
C MET A 48 -14.12 6.37 -3.49
N ILE A 49 -13.35 5.29 -3.35
CA ILE A 49 -13.64 3.97 -3.93
C ILE A 49 -14.09 3.03 -2.81
N GLY A 50 -13.39 3.07 -1.68
CA GLY A 50 -13.60 2.21 -0.52
C GLY A 50 -12.98 0.82 -0.69
N SER A 51 -13.16 0.00 0.33
CA SER A 51 -12.74 -1.41 0.35
C SER A 51 -13.81 -2.24 1.06
N ALA A 52 -14.16 -3.39 0.48
CA ALA A 52 -15.12 -4.33 1.09
C ALA A 52 -14.44 -5.23 2.14
N HIS A 53 -13.19 -5.61 1.87
CA HIS A 53 -12.28 -6.30 2.77
C HIS A 53 -10.87 -5.74 2.56
N ARG A 54 -9.96 -6.04 3.48
CA ARG A 54 -8.53 -5.72 3.36
C ARG A 54 -7.74 -6.97 3.74
N ASP A 55 -7.29 -7.71 2.73
CA ASP A 55 -6.61 -8.98 2.90
C ASP A 55 -5.10 -8.79 3.04
N GLN A 56 -4.41 -9.80 3.57
CA GLN A 56 -2.95 -9.77 3.65
C GLN A 56 -2.35 -9.63 2.24
N GLY A 57 -1.48 -8.64 2.04
CA GLY A 57 -0.91 -8.31 0.73
C GLY A 57 -1.56 -7.10 0.07
N ASP A 58 -2.74 -6.67 0.50
CA ASP A 58 -3.42 -5.50 -0.05
C ASP A 58 -2.58 -4.24 0.15
N ILE A 59 -2.54 -3.42 -0.89
CA ILE A 59 -2.01 -2.06 -0.88
C ILE A 59 -3.20 -1.13 -0.80
N THR A 60 -3.23 -0.32 0.23
CA THR A 60 -4.32 0.62 0.45
C THR A 60 -3.85 2.06 0.39
N ILE A 61 -4.77 2.95 0.04
CA ILE A 61 -4.58 4.40 0.19
C ILE A 61 -5.80 5.01 0.87
N ASP A 62 -5.55 5.85 1.86
CA ASP A 62 -6.58 6.61 2.56
C ASP A 62 -7.18 7.67 1.63
N ASN A 63 -8.51 7.69 1.49
CA ASN A 63 -9.19 8.63 0.61
C ASN A 63 -9.58 9.93 1.32
N HIS A 64 -10.16 10.89 0.58
CA HIS A 64 -10.52 12.22 1.11
C HIS A 64 -11.44 12.20 2.33
N LEU A 65 -12.22 11.14 2.54
CA LEU A 65 -13.05 11.01 3.75
C LEU A 65 -12.22 10.79 5.01
N ASN A 66 -10.96 10.34 4.91
CA ASN A 66 -10.07 10.17 6.05
C ASN A 66 -9.32 11.46 6.46
N GLY A 67 -9.73 12.60 5.91
CA GLY A 67 -9.29 13.93 6.32
C GLY A 67 -7.77 14.06 6.34
N ARG A 68 -7.19 14.31 7.53
CA ARG A 68 -5.74 14.51 7.68
C ARG A 68 -4.89 13.32 7.27
N TYR A 69 -5.47 12.14 7.05
CA TYR A 69 -4.77 10.92 6.65
C TYR A 69 -4.83 10.66 5.13
N GLU A 70 -5.58 11.46 4.37
CA GLU A 70 -5.68 11.32 2.92
C GLU A 70 -4.31 11.18 2.24
N GLY A 71 -4.20 10.18 1.37
CA GLY A 71 -2.97 9.86 0.66
C GLY A 71 -2.00 8.94 1.42
N GLU A 72 -2.32 8.53 2.65
CA GLU A 72 -1.50 7.55 3.36
C GLU A 72 -1.57 6.18 2.68
N ILE A 73 -0.41 5.65 2.27
CA ILE A 73 -0.27 4.32 1.68
C ILE A 73 0.10 3.31 2.75
N GLN A 74 -0.56 2.16 2.73
CA GLN A 74 -0.30 1.04 3.64
C GLN A 74 -0.21 -0.29 2.90
N VAL A 75 0.46 -1.27 3.51
CA VAL A 75 0.43 -2.68 3.10
C VAL A 75 -0.12 -3.51 4.25
N ILE A 76 -1.14 -4.30 3.98
CA ILE A 76 -1.82 -5.12 4.98
C ILE A 76 -1.02 -6.39 5.25
N LYS A 77 -0.67 -6.66 6.51
CA LYS A 77 0.05 -7.87 6.93
C LYS A 77 -0.87 -8.94 7.50
N ALA A 78 -2.06 -8.56 7.97
CA ALA A 78 -3.07 -9.47 8.50
C ALA A 78 -4.46 -8.97 8.06
N PRO A 79 -5.40 -9.85 7.69
CA PRO A 79 -6.71 -9.44 7.21
C PRO A 79 -7.47 -8.53 8.19
N MET A 80 -8.16 -7.53 7.65
CA MET A 80 -8.94 -6.56 8.41
C MET A 80 -10.29 -6.31 7.73
N PRO A 81 -11.32 -5.84 8.46
CA PRO A 81 -12.56 -5.38 7.86
C PRO A 81 -12.31 -4.26 6.83
N GLY A 82 -13.12 -4.25 5.77
CA GLY A 82 -13.17 -3.15 4.82
C GLY A 82 -13.55 -1.82 5.47
N HIS A 83 -13.23 -0.72 4.79
CA HIS A 83 -13.54 0.62 5.26
C HIS A 83 -13.82 1.56 4.10
N SER A 84 -14.90 2.35 4.17
CA SER A 84 -15.28 3.27 3.08
C SER A 84 -14.26 4.39 2.86
N HIS A 85 -13.49 4.77 3.88
CA HIS A 85 -12.46 5.81 3.79
C HIS A 85 -11.10 5.30 3.29
N ILE A 86 -10.98 4.01 2.98
CA ILE A 86 -9.73 3.37 2.59
C ILE A 86 -9.96 2.63 1.29
N ASN A 87 -9.25 3.02 0.24
CA ASN A 87 -9.32 2.34 -1.05
C ASN A 87 -8.30 1.19 -1.07
N CYS A 88 -8.70 0.01 -1.56
CA CYS A 88 -7.74 -1.00 -2.01
C CYS A 88 -7.34 -0.69 -3.46
N ILE A 89 -6.04 -0.54 -3.72
CA ILE A 89 -5.51 -0.04 -5.00
C ILE A 89 -4.52 -0.98 -5.66
N GLY A 90 -4.21 -2.11 -5.03
CA GLY A 90 -3.29 -3.10 -5.57
C GLY A 90 -3.04 -4.21 -4.58
N HIS A 91 -2.26 -5.21 -5.00
CA HIS A 91 -1.98 -6.39 -4.19
C HIS A 91 -0.55 -6.88 -4.47
N VAL A 92 0.14 -7.28 -3.40
CA VAL A 92 1.47 -7.92 -3.46
C VAL A 92 1.28 -9.37 -3.88
N CYS A 93 2.01 -9.83 -4.90
CA CYS A 93 1.84 -11.19 -5.40
C CYS A 93 2.13 -12.23 -4.32
N ASP A 94 1.43 -13.37 -4.37
CA ASP A 94 1.48 -14.42 -3.34
C ASP A 94 2.90 -14.88 -2.96
N LYS A 95 3.84 -14.85 -3.92
CA LYS A 95 5.24 -15.25 -3.71
C LYS A 95 5.98 -14.30 -2.76
N ASP A 96 5.61 -13.02 -2.78
CA ASP A 96 6.27 -11.96 -2.01
C ASP A 96 5.51 -11.64 -0.71
N VAL A 97 4.26 -12.08 -0.55
CA VAL A 97 3.48 -11.91 0.69
C VAL A 97 4.24 -12.36 1.96
N PRO A 98 4.96 -13.49 1.99
CA PRO A 98 5.75 -13.89 3.16
C PRO A 98 6.82 -12.85 3.56
N LEU A 99 7.34 -12.07 2.61
CA LEU A 99 8.35 -11.04 2.88
C LEU A 99 7.82 -9.89 3.74
N LEU A 100 6.50 -9.65 3.73
CA LEU A 100 5.86 -8.60 4.52
C LEU A 100 6.10 -8.77 6.02
N SER A 101 6.22 -10.03 6.49
CA SER A 101 6.53 -10.34 7.88
C SER A 101 7.95 -9.92 8.30
N LEU A 102 8.87 -9.81 7.33
CA LEU A 102 10.27 -9.50 7.54
C LEU A 102 10.55 -8.00 7.58
N ILE A 103 9.66 -7.19 7.01
CA ILE A 103 9.76 -5.73 6.99
C ILE A 103 9.53 -5.20 8.40
N GLN A 104 10.55 -4.54 8.94
CA GLN A 104 10.52 -3.92 10.27
C GLN A 104 10.35 -2.40 10.15
N PRO A 105 9.92 -1.73 11.23
CA PRO A 105 9.88 -0.28 11.27
C PRO A 105 11.23 0.34 10.86
N GLY A 106 11.21 1.32 9.95
CA GLY A 106 12.41 1.97 9.41
C GLY A 106 13.08 1.25 8.22
N ASP A 107 12.66 0.02 7.88
CA ASP A 107 13.11 -0.60 6.63
C ASP A 107 12.54 0.15 5.41
N THR A 108 13.26 0.07 4.30
CA THR A 108 12.80 0.62 3.02
C THR A 108 12.27 -0.49 2.13
N PHE A 109 11.32 -0.14 1.27
CA PHE A 109 10.77 -1.07 0.28
C PHE A 109 10.39 -0.31 -0.98
N LYS A 110 10.30 -1.02 -2.10
CA LYS A 110 9.70 -0.49 -3.32
C LYS A 110 8.83 -1.57 -3.96
N PHE A 111 7.83 -1.11 -4.71
CA PHE A 111 6.98 -1.98 -5.49
C PHE A 111 7.47 -2.07 -6.93
N VAL A 112 7.36 -3.25 -7.52
CA VAL A 112 7.60 -3.49 -8.94
C VAL A 112 6.34 -4.09 -9.53
N TYR A 113 5.79 -3.43 -10.54
CA TYR A 113 4.62 -3.91 -11.26
C TYR A 113 4.95 -4.06 -12.73
N THR A 114 4.78 -5.28 -13.23
CA THR A 114 4.86 -5.59 -14.66
C THR A 114 3.48 -6.02 -15.07
N LYS A 115 2.78 -5.21 -15.88
CA LYS A 115 1.60 -5.71 -16.58
C LYS A 115 2.05 -6.88 -17.44
N GLU A 116 1.66 -8.10 -17.10
CA GLU A 116 1.77 -9.17 -18.08
C GLU A 116 0.89 -8.76 -19.25
N ASN A 117 1.53 -8.42 -20.38
CA ASN A 117 0.85 -8.30 -21.64
C ASN A 117 0.38 -9.70 -21.99
N ASN A 118 -0.87 -10.03 -21.65
CA ASN A 118 -1.55 -11.20 -22.21
C ASN A 118 -1.49 -11.06 -23.73
N LYS A 119 -0.61 -11.85 -24.35
CA LYS A 119 -0.45 -11.97 -25.79
C LYS A 119 -1.27 -13.14 -26.28
#